data_AF-A0A3D0P2A4-F1
#
_entry.id   AF-A0A3D0P2A4-F1
#
_cell.length_a   1.000
_cell.length_b   1.000
_cell.length_c   1.000
_cell.angle_alpha   90.00
_cell.angle_beta   90.00
_cell.angle_gamma   90.00
#
_symmetry.space_group_name_H-M   'P 1'
#
loop_
_entity.id
_entity.type
_entity.pdbx_description
1 polymer ?
#
loop_
_entity_poly.entity_id
_entity_poly.type
_entity_poly.pdbx_seq_one_letter_code
_entity_poly.pdbx_strand_id
1 'polypeptide(L)'
;MHDTNLLEDQPIAWWPTPDVIERAQLTKFMKQVGVSTWDELYEFSIRNVEKFTEEVLKFLDIKFDPPYEKLLDTTNGVEFPTWFERSADTPVR
;
A
#
# COMPACT_ATOMS: atom_id res chain seq x y z
N MET A 1 -20.67 30.54 -19.05
CA MET A 1 -19.77 30.71 -17.89
C MET A 1 -18.46 30.07 -18.28
N HIS A 2 -17.36 30.83 -18.28
CA HIS A 2 -16.03 30.23 -18.35
C HIS A 2 -15.69 29.86 -16.91
N ASP A 3 -15.75 28.58 -16.58
CA ASP A 3 -15.15 28.08 -15.34
C ASP A 3 -13.64 28.16 -15.53
N THR A 4 -13.08 29.33 -15.28
CA THR A 4 -11.63 29.50 -15.21
C THR A 4 -11.18 28.70 -13.99
N ASN A 5 -10.53 27.56 -14.22
CA ASN A 5 -9.93 26.77 -13.17
C ASN A 5 -8.76 27.58 -12.58
N LEU A 6 -9.01 28.27 -11.46
CA LEU A 6 -8.07 29.17 -10.78
C LEU A 6 -6.75 28.49 -10.36
N LEU A 7 -6.67 27.16 -10.49
CA LEU A 7 -5.54 26.34 -10.05
C LEU A 7 -4.62 25.91 -11.20
N GLU A 8 -4.99 26.09 -12.47
CA GLU A 8 -4.25 25.53 -13.62
C GLU A 8 -2.79 26.01 -13.71
N ASP A 9 -2.48 27.20 -13.21
CA ASP A 9 -1.13 27.80 -13.28
C ASP A 9 -0.55 28.18 -11.91
N GLN A 10 -1.11 27.67 -10.81
CA GLN A 10 -0.57 27.98 -9.49
C GLN A 10 0.78 27.28 -9.27
N PRO A 11 1.81 27.99 -8.77
CA PRO A 11 3.06 27.34 -8.44
C PRO A 11 2.85 26.34 -7.31
N ILE A 12 3.60 25.25 -7.35
CA ILE A 12 3.56 24.24 -6.28
C ILE A 12 3.94 24.91 -4.96
N ALA A 13 3.01 24.88 -4.00
CA ALA A 13 3.12 25.65 -2.76
C ALA A 13 4.26 25.15 -1.86
N TRP A 14 4.70 23.90 -2.02
CA TRP A 14 5.70 23.30 -1.17
C TRP A 14 6.34 22.03 -1.78
N TRP A 15 7.62 21.82 -1.47
CA TRP A 15 8.35 20.59 -1.77
C TRP A 15 9.06 20.09 -0.50
N PRO A 16 9.11 18.77 -0.26
CA PRO A 16 9.87 18.22 0.87
C PRO A 16 11.36 18.48 0.69
N THR A 17 12.04 18.88 1.76
CA THR A 17 13.50 18.94 1.77
C THR A 17 14.10 17.53 1.77
N PRO A 18 15.38 17.35 1.38
CA PRO A 18 16.06 16.06 1.45
C PRO A 18 15.96 15.40 2.84
N ASP A 19 16.11 16.17 3.92
CA ASP A 19 16.01 15.65 5.30
C ASP A 19 14.59 15.19 5.67
N VAL A 20 13.55 15.76 5.05
CA VAL A 20 12.15 15.32 5.23
C VAL A 20 11.95 13.98 4.55
N ILE A 21 12.46 13.84 3.32
CA ILE A 21 12.40 12.59 2.55
C ILE A 21 13.16 11.50 3.30
N GLU A 22 14.41 11.76 3.69
CA GLU A 22 15.27 10.74 4.32
C GLU A 22 14.65 10.13 5.58
N ARG A 23 14.00 10.95 6.43
CA ARG A 23 13.39 10.48 7.69
C ARG A 23 11.98 9.91 7.55
N ALA A 24 11.36 10.00 6.38
CA ALA A 24 9.99 9.56 6.17
C ALA A 24 9.86 8.04 6.39
N GLN A 25 8.76 7.61 7.01
CA GLN A 25 8.44 6.18 7.13
C GLN A 25 8.27 5.53 5.76
N LEU A 26 7.71 6.27 4.80
CA LEU A 26 7.58 5.83 3.41
C LEU A 26 8.94 5.48 2.80
N THR A 27 9.97 6.30 3.02
CA THR A 27 11.33 6.02 2.52
C THR A 27 11.94 4.78 3.17
N LYS A 28 11.62 4.49 4.44
CA LYS A 28 12.03 3.23 5.08
C LYS A 28 11.29 2.03 4.49
N PHE A 29 9.98 2.17 4.25
CA PHE A 29 9.17 1.13 3.63
C PHE A 29 9.61 0.83 2.20
N MET A 30 9.92 1.85 1.40
CA MET A 30 10.48 1.70 0.04
C MET A 30 11.78 0.89 0.06
N LYS A 31 12.66 1.10 1.06
CA LYS A 31 13.87 0.29 1.25
C LYS A 31 13.56 -1.17 1.57
N GLN A 32 12.52 -1.46 2.37
CA GLN A 32 12.09 -2.84 2.63
C GLN A 32 11.58 -3.53 1.36
N VAL A 33 10.77 -2.83 0.57
CA VAL A 33 10.21 -3.33 -0.69
C VAL A 33 11.29 -3.47 -1.77
N GLY A 34 12.40 -2.73 -1.65
CA GLY A 34 13.53 -2.78 -2.58
C GLY A 34 13.41 -1.81 -3.77
N VAL A 35 12.65 -0.73 -3.61
CA VAL A 35 12.42 0.31 -4.64
C VAL A 35 13.04 1.64 -4.23
N SER A 36 13.44 2.43 -5.23
CA SER A 36 14.19 3.68 -5.03
C SER A 36 13.35 4.94 -5.30
N THR A 37 12.26 4.82 -6.07
CA THR A 37 11.40 5.95 -6.45
C THR A 37 9.94 5.73 -6.07
N TRP A 38 9.19 6.83 -5.94
CA TRP A 38 7.75 6.78 -5.71
C TRP A 38 7.03 6.03 -6.84
N ASP A 39 7.41 6.29 -8.09
CA ASP A 39 6.80 5.66 -9.26
C ASP A 39 7.03 4.14 -9.28
N GLU A 40 8.21 3.67 -8.89
CA GLU A 40 8.49 2.25 -8.72
C GLU A 40 7.63 1.61 -7.62
N LEU A 41 7.48 2.28 -6.47
CA LEU A 41 6.60 1.79 -5.40
C LEU A 41 5.14 1.74 -5.87
N TYR A 42 4.69 2.77 -6.58
CA TYR A 42 3.33 2.87 -7.09
C TYR A 42 3.03 1.76 -8.09
N GLU A 43 3.89 1.57 -9.09
CA GLU A 43 3.79 0.46 -10.06
C GLU A 43 3.81 -0.91 -9.37
N PHE A 44 4.69 -1.10 -8.37
CA PHE A 44 4.70 -2.32 -7.57
C PHE A 44 3.37 -2.56 -6.85
N SER A 45 2.81 -1.51 -6.22
CA SER A 45 1.56 -1.59 -5.45
C SER A 45 0.35 -2.00 -6.28
N ILE A 46 0.26 -1.53 -7.53
CA ILE A 46 -0.86 -1.84 -8.44
C ILE A 46 -0.67 -3.18 -9.16
N ARG A 47 0.57 -3.56 -9.49
CA ARG A 47 0.85 -4.81 -10.22
C ARG A 47 0.84 -6.03 -9.31
N ASN A 48 1.17 -5.86 -8.02
CA ASN A 48 1.35 -6.94 -7.07
C ASN A 48 0.61 -6.65 -5.76
N VAL A 49 -0.70 -6.41 -5.82
CA VAL A 49 -1.52 -5.94 -4.68
C VAL A 49 -1.40 -6.84 -3.45
N GLU A 50 -1.46 -8.17 -3.63
CA GLU A 50 -1.30 -9.12 -2.52
C GLU A 50 0.08 -9.00 -1.87
N LYS A 51 1.15 -9.00 -2.69
CA LYS A 51 2.53 -8.90 -2.20
C LYS A 51 2.82 -7.56 -1.54
N PHE A 52 2.32 -6.47 -2.11
CA PHE A 52 2.41 -5.14 -1.51
C PHE A 52 1.77 -5.13 -0.13
N THR A 53 0.57 -5.70 -0.02
CA THR A 53 -0.15 -5.79 1.25
C THR A 53 0.63 -6.63 2.26
N GLU A 54 1.23 -7.75 1.84
CA GLU A 54 2.10 -8.57 2.68
C GLU A 54 3.28 -7.77 3.24
N GLU A 55 3.95 -6.95 2.40
CA GLU A 55 5.06 -6.11 2.83
C GLU A 55 4.62 -4.99 3.79
N VAL A 56 3.42 -4.41 3.60
CA VAL A 56 2.84 -3.44 4.54
C VAL A 56 2.61 -4.08 5.91
N LEU A 57 2.02 -5.28 5.95
CA LEU A 57 1.76 -5.99 7.21
C LEU A 57 3.06 -6.29 7.96
N LYS A 58 4.10 -6.74 7.26
CA LYS A 58 5.44 -6.96 7.82
C LYS A 58 6.06 -5.68 8.34
N PHE A 59 6.00 -4.59 7.57
CA PHE A 59 6.59 -3.30 7.94
C PHE A 59 5.94 -2.72 9.20
N LEU A 60 4.62 -2.90 9.35
CA LEU A 60 3.85 -2.45 10.51
C LEU A 60 3.87 -3.43 11.69
N ASP A 61 4.54 -4.60 11.55
CA ASP A 61 4.54 -5.71 12.52
C ASP A 61 3.13 -6.15 12.95
N ILE A 62 2.18 -6.18 11.99
CA ILE A 62 0.81 -6.62 12.25
C ILE A 62 0.77 -8.15 12.27
N LYS A 63 0.36 -8.70 13.42
CA LYS A 63 0.26 -10.15 13.66
C LYS A 63 -1.20 -10.53 13.82
N PHE A 64 -1.60 -11.57 13.08
CA PHE A 64 -2.92 -12.17 13.17
C PHE A 64 -2.89 -13.36 14.11
N ASP A 65 -3.89 -13.45 14.99
CA ASP A 65 -4.11 -14.60 15.87
C ASP A 65 -5.60 -14.96 15.85
N PRO A 66 -5.99 -16.12 15.29
CA PRO A 66 -5.13 -17.08 14.59
C PRO A 66 -4.59 -16.51 13.26
N PRO A 67 -3.50 -17.08 12.69
CA PRO A 67 -3.01 -16.70 11.37
C PRO A 67 -4.10 -16.87 10.29
N TYR A 68 -4.12 -15.98 9.30
CA TYR A 68 -4.88 -16.20 8.07
C TYR A 68 -4.22 -17.26 7.21
N GLU A 69 -4.99 -17.94 6.36
CA GLU A 69 -4.49 -18.96 5.44
C GLU A 69 -4.16 -18.38 4.07
N LYS A 70 -4.92 -17.37 3.63
CA LYS A 70 -4.74 -16.71 2.34
C LYS A 70 -4.97 -15.21 2.48
N LEU A 71 -4.04 -14.42 1.93
CA LEU A 71 -4.10 -12.97 2.06
C LEU A 71 -5.13 -12.36 1.10
N LEU A 72 -5.11 -12.77 -0.16
CA LEU A 72 -6.06 -12.31 -1.17
C LEU A 72 -6.57 -13.47 -2.03
N ASP A 73 -7.90 -13.59 -2.13
CA ASP A 73 -8.58 -14.44 -3.09
C ASP A 73 -9.45 -13.60 -4.03
N THR A 74 -9.19 -13.67 -5.34
CA THR A 74 -9.98 -13.00 -6.39
C THR A 74 -10.71 -13.98 -7.31
N THR A 75 -10.89 -15.24 -6.90
CA THR A 75 -11.53 -16.29 -7.71
C THR A 75 -12.98 -15.96 -8.08
N ASN A 76 -13.67 -15.14 -7.27
CA ASN A 76 -15.02 -14.66 -7.54
C ASN A 76 -15.08 -13.35 -8.35
N GLY A 77 -13.95 -12.91 -8.92
CA GLY A 77 -13.80 -11.62 -9.61
C GLY A 77 -13.01 -10.61 -8.79
N VAL A 78 -12.30 -9.71 -9.46
CA VAL A 78 -11.49 -8.66 -8.80
C VAL A 78 -12.36 -7.61 -8.11
N GLU A 79 -13.63 -7.50 -8.51
CA GLU A 79 -14.67 -6.69 -7.90
C GLU A 79 -15.25 -7.32 -6.62
N PHE A 80 -15.02 -8.62 -6.39
CA PHE A 80 -15.46 -9.37 -5.20
C PHE A 80 -14.29 -10.09 -4.51
N PRO A 81 -13.24 -9.37 -4.07
CA PRO A 81 -12.09 -9.99 -3.44
C PRO A 81 -12.42 -10.43 -2.01
N THR A 82 -11.96 -11.63 -1.62
CA THR A 82 -11.90 -12.06 -0.22
C THR A 82 -10.51 -11.78 0.31
N TRP A 83 -10.42 -11.02 1.41
CA TRP A 83 -9.16 -10.69 2.08
C TRP A 83 -9.03 -11.44 3.39
N PHE A 84 -7.81 -11.84 3.73
CA PHE A 84 -7.47 -12.51 5.00
C PHE A 84 -8.36 -13.74 5.28
N GLU A 85 -8.51 -14.59 4.26
CA GLU A 85 -9.33 -15.79 4.36
C GLU A 85 -8.75 -16.77 5.37
N ARG A 86 -9.66 -17.43 6.08
CA ARG A 86 -9.38 -18.45 7.09
C ARG A 86 -10.46 -19.52 7.01
N SER A 87 -10.09 -20.79 7.20
CA SER A 87 -11.06 -21.88 7.33
C SER A 87 -11.91 -21.73 8.61
N ALA A 88 -13.21 -22.04 8.50
CA ALA A 88 -14.16 -21.94 9.61
C ALA A 88 -13.83 -22.87 10.80
N ASP A 89 -13.07 -23.94 10.55
CA ASP A 89 -12.72 -24.96 11.54
C ASP A 89 -11.54 -24.55 12.46
N THR A 90 -10.91 -23.40 12.24
CA THR A 90 -9.82 -22.93 13.11
C THR A 90 -10.40 -22.39 14.43
N PRO A 91 -10.12 -23.02 15.59
CA PRO A 91 -10.61 -22.54 16.87
C PRO A 91 -10.03 -21.15 17.18
N VAL A 92 -10.88 -20.21 17.59
CA VAL A 92 -10.43 -18.96 18.21
C VAL A 92 -10.14 -19.29 19.68
N ARG A 93 -8.92 -19.00 20.15
CA ARG A 93 -8.55 -19.19 21.55
C ARG A 93 -9.17 -18.12 22.44
#